data_AF-A0A382SR83-F1
#
_entry.id   AF-A0A382SR83-F1
#
_cell.length_a   1.000
_cell.length_b   1.000
_cell.length_c   1.000
_cell.angle_alpha   90.00
_cell.angle_beta   90.00
_cell.angle_gamma   90.00
#
_symmetry.space_group_name_H-M   'P 1'
#
loop_
_entity.id
_entity.type
_entity.pdbx_description
1 polymer ?
#
loop_
_entity_poly.entity_id
_entity_poly.type
_entity_poly.pdbx_seq_one_letter_code
_entity_poly.pdbx_strand_id
1 'polypeptide(L)'
;MKNLDQDPAILVSEARAELFAPIQDKLKTLMSKPNSQLQVEFENNQNSQKNDGAIIQSGPFNISIRALLATNPLNGKIINETPFAVSIWRRQKFDLEKLQGFEK
;
A
#
# COMPACT_ATOMS: atom_id res chain seq x y z
N MET A 1 3.47 -25.72 -15.57
CA MET A 1 2.92 -24.65 -14.71
C MET A 1 4.10 -23.99 -14.05
N LYS A 2 4.33 -22.68 -14.25
CA LYS A 2 5.42 -21.97 -13.58
C LYS A 2 5.02 -21.77 -12.10
N ASN A 3 5.96 -21.93 -11.17
CA ASN A 3 5.87 -21.48 -9.78
C ASN A 3 5.12 -22.36 -8.75
N LEU A 4 4.87 -23.65 -9.01
CA LEU A 4 4.31 -24.55 -7.98
C LEU A 4 5.24 -24.71 -6.74
N ASP A 5 6.54 -24.51 -6.93
CA ASP A 5 7.55 -24.67 -5.88
C ASP A 5 7.81 -23.37 -5.09
N GLN A 6 7.21 -22.24 -5.46
CA GLN A 6 7.33 -20.98 -4.70
C GLN A 6 6.36 -20.95 -3.53
N ASP A 7 6.82 -20.40 -2.40
CA ASP A 7 5.97 -20.12 -1.24
C ASP A 7 4.74 -19.30 -1.68
N PRO A 8 3.50 -19.78 -1.39
CA PRO A 8 2.27 -19.06 -1.71
C PRO A 8 2.26 -17.61 -1.19
N ALA A 9 2.89 -17.33 -0.05
CA ALA A 9 2.99 -15.99 0.51
C ALA A 9 3.84 -15.06 -0.37
N ILE A 10 4.90 -15.58 -1.00
CA ILE A 10 5.72 -14.86 -1.97
C ILE A 10 4.91 -14.62 -3.24
N LEU A 11 4.27 -15.65 -3.81
CA LEU A 11 3.45 -15.52 -5.01
C LEU A 11 2.35 -14.46 -4.88
N VAL A 12 1.63 -14.48 -3.76
CA VAL A 12 0.55 -13.51 -3.48
C VAL A 12 1.09 -12.09 -3.29
N SER A 13 2.24 -11.94 -2.63
CA SER A 13 2.85 -10.62 -2.44
C SER A 13 3.42 -10.05 -3.73
N GLU A 14 4.00 -10.87 -4.60
CA GLU A 14 4.47 -10.44 -5.92
C GLU A 14 3.32 -10.01 -6.83
N ALA A 15 2.23 -10.79 -6.87
CA ALA A 15 1.06 -10.44 -7.67
C ALA A 15 0.44 -9.09 -7.22
N ARG A 16 0.40 -8.82 -5.91
CA ARG A 16 -0.04 -7.52 -5.40
C ARG A 16 0.92 -6.39 -5.76
N ALA A 17 2.23 -6.62 -5.66
CA ALA A 17 3.23 -5.62 -6.04
C ALA A 17 3.19 -5.29 -7.54
N GLU A 18 2.98 -6.28 -8.40
CA GLU A 18 2.79 -6.08 -9.84
C GLU A 18 1.57 -5.21 -10.13
N LEU A 19 0.45 -5.51 -9.46
CA LEU A 19 -0.76 -4.71 -9.57
C LEU A 19 -0.58 -3.26 -9.06
N PHE A 20 0.24 -3.08 -8.02
CA PHE A 20 0.52 -1.77 -7.44
C PHE A 20 1.54 -0.94 -8.24
N ALA A 21 2.39 -1.57 -9.05
CA ALA A 21 3.50 -0.90 -9.73
C ALA A 21 3.08 0.34 -10.56
N PRO A 22 1.99 0.32 -11.35
CA PRO A 22 1.55 1.51 -12.09
C PRO A 22 1.16 2.69 -11.18
N ILE A 23 0.57 2.40 -10.01
CA ILE A 23 0.21 3.43 -9.02
C ILE A 23 1.49 4.01 -8.41
N GLN A 24 2.45 3.16 -8.03
CA GLN A 24 3.74 3.59 -7.52
C GLN A 24 4.44 4.54 -8.51
N ASP A 25 4.51 4.17 -9.78
CA ASP A 25 5.19 4.97 -10.80
C ASP A 25 4.50 6.32 -11.01
N LYS A 26 3.16 6.33 -10.96
CA LYS A 26 2.39 7.57 -11.01
C LYS A 26 2.66 8.46 -9.81
N LEU A 27 2.72 7.90 -8.60
CA LEU A 27 3.02 8.65 -7.38
C LEU A 27 4.43 9.24 -7.42
N LYS A 28 5.45 8.45 -7.82
CA LYS A 28 6.82 8.93 -8.02
C LYS A 28 6.87 10.09 -9.03
N THR A 29 6.13 9.98 -10.13
CA THR A 29 6.02 11.05 -11.15
C THR A 29 5.36 12.31 -10.59
N LEU A 30 4.39 12.20 -9.68
CA LEU A 30 3.74 13.35 -9.04
C LEU A 30 4.64 14.00 -7.98
N MET A 31 5.42 13.19 -7.25
CA MET A 31 6.40 13.68 -6.27
C MET A 31 7.55 14.43 -6.94
N SER A 32 7.97 14.03 -8.14
CA SER A 32 9.09 14.66 -8.85
C SER A 32 8.75 16.02 -9.50
N LYS A 33 7.47 16.43 -9.49
CA LYS A 33 7.06 17.72 -10.05
C LYS A 33 7.57 18.89 -9.19
N PRO A 34 8.00 20.01 -9.80
CA PRO A 34 8.34 21.22 -9.07
C PRO A 34 7.18 21.67 -8.18
N ASN A 35 7.49 22.10 -6.96
CA ASN A 35 6.52 22.56 -5.94
C ASN A 35 5.52 21.49 -5.48
N SER A 36 5.79 20.20 -5.71
CA SER A 36 4.96 19.13 -5.15
C SER A 36 5.03 19.16 -3.62
N GLN A 37 3.87 19.31 -2.98
CA GLN A 37 3.70 19.16 -1.53
C GLN A 37 3.28 17.71 -1.16
N LEU A 38 3.26 16.82 -2.14
CA LEU A 38 2.83 15.44 -1.97
C LEU A 38 3.89 14.68 -1.17
N GLN A 39 3.56 14.29 0.06
CA GLN A 39 4.37 13.37 0.84
C GLN A 39 3.78 11.98 0.69
N VAL A 40 4.59 11.03 0.24
CA VAL A 40 4.18 9.65 0.03
C VAL A 40 5.16 8.73 0.73
N GLU A 41 4.62 7.80 1.50
CA GLU A 41 5.36 6.68 2.09
C GLU A 41 4.91 5.40 1.40
N PHE A 42 5.84 4.67 0.81
CA PHE A 42 5.54 3.36 0.19
C PHE A 42 5.63 2.26 1.25
N GLU A 43 4.64 1.37 1.25
CA GLU A 43 4.57 0.25 2.19
C GLU A 43 5.24 -0.98 1.56
N ASN A 44 6.35 -1.43 2.13
CA ASN A 44 7.09 -2.59 1.64
C ASN A 44 6.54 -3.90 2.23
N ASN A 45 6.29 -4.87 1.36
CA ASN A 45 5.86 -6.20 1.77
C ASN A 45 7.07 -7.09 2.11
N GLN A 46 7.11 -7.62 3.34
CA GLN A 46 8.24 -8.43 3.81
C GLN A 46 8.49 -9.73 3.02
N ASN A 47 7.48 -10.28 2.34
CA ASN A 47 7.65 -11.53 1.58
C ASN A 47 8.28 -11.27 0.21
N SER A 48 7.82 -10.25 -0.51
CA SER A 48 8.32 -9.93 -1.86
C SER A 48 9.43 -8.88 -1.87
N GLN A 49 9.64 -8.16 -0.77
CA GLN A 49 10.50 -6.98 -0.67
C GLN A 49 10.13 -5.88 -1.67
N LYS A 50 8.88 -5.89 -2.18
CA LYS A 50 8.32 -4.91 -3.10
C LYS A 50 7.18 -4.15 -2.43
N ASN A 51 6.85 -2.97 -2.95
CA ASN A 51 5.75 -2.19 -2.41
C ASN A 51 4.42 -2.70 -2.98
N ASP A 52 3.44 -2.91 -2.10
CA ASP A 52 2.06 -3.25 -2.47
C ASP A 52 1.04 -2.24 -1.92
N GLY A 53 1.53 -1.11 -1.37
CA GLY A 53 0.72 -0.01 -0.92
C GLY A 53 1.49 1.30 -0.76
N ALA A 54 0.75 2.37 -0.49
CA ALA A 54 1.30 3.66 -0.10
C ALA A 54 0.35 4.43 0.81
N ILE A 55 0.92 5.29 1.64
CA ILE A 55 0.23 6.33 2.40
C ILE A 55 0.61 7.68 1.81
N ILE A 56 -0.39 8.44 1.37
CA ILE A 56 -0.26 9.78 0.80
C ILE A 56 -0.77 10.77 1.83
N GLN A 57 0.04 11.77 2.17
CA GLN A 57 -0.39 12.87 3.00
C GLN A 57 -0.90 14.02 2.12
N SER A 58 -2.13 14.45 2.40
CA SER A 58 -2.78 15.58 1.72
C SER A 58 -3.40 16.49 2.76
N GLY A 59 -2.70 17.60 3.06
CA GLY A 59 -3.10 18.54 4.11
C GLY A 59 -3.29 17.85 5.46
N PRO A 60 -4.48 17.91 6.08
CA PRO A 60 -4.74 17.27 7.36
C PRO A 60 -5.14 15.79 7.25
N PHE A 61 -5.08 15.16 6.07
CA PHE A 61 -5.51 13.79 5.84
C PHE A 61 -4.36 12.87 5.41
N ASN A 62 -4.47 11.61 5.78
CA ASN A 62 -3.74 10.49 5.21
C ASN A 62 -4.70 9.72 4.30
N ILE A 63 -4.20 9.31 3.13
CA ILE A 63 -4.89 8.47 2.17
C ILE A 63 -4.04 7.22 1.99
N SER A 64 -4.55 6.05 2.38
CA SER A 64 -3.90 4.77 2.07
C SER A 64 -4.48 4.19 0.79
N ILE A 65 -3.61 3.69 -0.08
CA ILE A 65 -3.96 2.90 -1.25
C ILE A 65 -3.18 1.60 -1.16
N ARG A 66 -3.85 0.46 -1.19
CA ARG A 66 -3.24 -0.87 -1.11
C ARG A 66 -3.77 -1.79 -2.19
N ALA A 67 -2.87 -2.52 -2.84
CA ALA A 67 -3.24 -3.59 -3.75
C ALA A 67 -3.74 -4.80 -2.95
N LEU A 68 -4.83 -5.38 -3.42
CA LEU A 68 -5.38 -6.65 -2.96
C LEU A 68 -5.12 -7.70 -4.04
N LEU A 69 -5.16 -8.97 -3.66
CA LEU A 69 -4.99 -10.05 -4.63
C LEU A 69 -6.18 -10.06 -5.60
N ALA A 70 -5.94 -9.80 -6.88
CA ALA A 70 -6.98 -9.72 -7.92
C ALA A 70 -7.35 -11.11 -8.47
N THR A 71 -6.33 -11.89 -8.80
CA THR A 71 -6.43 -13.21 -9.40
C THR A 71 -5.64 -14.21 -8.59
N ASN A 72 -6.10 -15.46 -8.56
CA ASN A 72 -5.32 -16.54 -7.99
C ASN A 72 -4.06 -16.77 -8.85
N PRO A 73 -2.85 -16.66 -8.27
CA PRO A 73 -1.61 -16.70 -9.04
C PRO A 73 -1.29 -18.10 -9.62
N LEU A 74 -1.96 -19.15 -9.16
CA LEU A 74 -1.75 -20.53 -9.62
C LEU A 74 -2.64 -20.91 -10.81
N ASN A 75 -3.87 -20.39 -10.86
CA ASN A 75 -4.86 -20.79 -11.86
C ASN A 75 -5.51 -19.63 -12.64
N GLY A 76 -5.13 -18.38 -12.34
CA GLY A 76 -5.61 -17.18 -13.04
C GLY A 76 -7.06 -16.79 -12.76
N LYS A 77 -7.78 -17.53 -11.89
CA LYS A 77 -9.19 -17.22 -11.57
C LYS A 77 -9.28 -15.87 -10.86
N ILE A 78 -10.17 -15.00 -11.31
CA ILE A 78 -10.49 -13.74 -10.63
C ILE A 78 -11.10 -14.08 -9.26
N ILE A 79 -10.53 -13.48 -8.21
CA ILE A 79 -10.99 -13.62 -6.82
C ILE A 79 -11.46 -12.28 -6.23
N ASN A 80 -11.02 -11.16 -6.80
CA ASN A 80 -11.42 -9.83 -6.39
C ASN A 80 -11.53 -8.91 -7.60
N GLU A 81 -12.74 -8.45 -7.89
CA GLU A 81 -13.03 -7.52 -8.99
C GLU A 81 -12.63 -6.07 -8.68
N THR A 82 -12.43 -5.76 -7.39
CA THR A 82 -11.97 -4.45 -6.90
C THR A 82 -10.65 -4.62 -6.15
N PRO A 83 -9.53 -4.79 -6.86
CA PRO A 83 -8.29 -5.26 -6.25
C PRO A 83 -7.48 -4.12 -5.61
N PHE A 84 -8.16 -3.08 -5.13
CA PHE A 84 -7.58 -1.97 -4.41
C PHE A 84 -8.46 -1.60 -3.23
N ALA A 85 -7.83 -1.42 -2.06
CA ALA A 85 -8.45 -0.80 -0.91
C ALA A 85 -7.96 0.64 -0.79
N VAL A 86 -8.90 1.58 -0.60
CA VAL A 86 -8.59 2.99 -0.37
C VAL A 86 -9.25 3.43 0.93
N SER A 87 -8.44 4.00 1.82
CA SER A 87 -8.90 4.48 3.13
C SER A 87 -8.41 5.90 3.37
N ILE A 88 -9.25 6.75 3.96
CA ILE A 88 -8.90 8.14 4.26
C ILE A 88 -9.17 8.41 5.73
N TRP A 89 -8.20 8.99 6.43
CA TRP A 89 -8.37 9.42 7.82
C TRP A 89 -7.68 10.74 8.08
N ARG A 90 -8.18 11.50 9.06
CA ARG A 90 -7.52 12.72 9.50
C ARG A 90 -6.20 12.34 10.17
N ARG A 91 -5.12 13.07 9.89
CA ARG A 91 -3.88 13.01 10.66
C ARG A 91 -4.20 13.41 12.08
N GLN A 92 -4.35 12.42 12.95
CA GLN A 92 -4.46 12.61 14.38
C GLN A 92 -3.07 12.37 14.95
N LYS A 93 -2.56 13.33 15.73
CA LYS A 93 -1.53 13.00 16.72
C LYS A 93 -2.28 12.35 17.87
N PHE A 94 -2.26 11.02 17.91
CA PHE A 94 -2.80 10.27 19.03
C PHE A 94 -1.75 10.32 20.13
N ASP A 95 -1.90 11.28 21.04
CA ASP A 95 -1.05 11.41 22.21
C ASP A 95 -1.63 10.51 23.31
N LEU A 96 -1.18 9.26 23.34
CA LEU A 96 -1.59 8.26 24.33
C LEU A 96 -1.31 8.76 25.76
N GLU A 97 -0.23 9.52 25.95
CA GLU A 97 0.19 10.02 27.26
C GLU A 97 -0.80 11.08 27.79
N LYS A 98 -1.27 11.98 26.92
CA LYS A 98 -2.30 12.98 27.28
C LYS A 98 -3.67 12.38 27.55
N LEU A 99 -4.06 11.34 26.82
CA LEU A 99 -5.39 10.73 26.95
C LEU A 99 -5.52 9.83 28.18
N GLN A 100 -4.41 9.27 28.66
CA GLN A 100 -4.40 8.37 29.82
C GLN A 100 -4.08 9.11 31.14
N GLY A 101 -3.91 10.43 31.12
CA GLY A 101 -3.58 11.20 32.32
C GLY A 101 -2.23 10.83 32.91
N PHE A 102 -1.29 10.38 32.07
CA PHE A 102 0.08 10.03 32.49
C PHE A 102 1.02 11.23 32.55
N GLU A 103 0.56 12.43 32.16
CA GLU A 103 1.21 13.69 32.54
C GLU A 103 1.04 13.88 34.06
N LYS A 104 2.13 13.65 34.81
CA LYS A 104 2.26 14.02 36.22
C LYS A 104 2.57 15.51 36.38
#